data_AF-A0A9D6Y191-F1
#
_entry.id   AF-A0A9D6Y191-F1
#
_cell.length_a   1.000
_cell.length_b   1.000
_cell.length_c   1.000
_cell.angle_alpha   90.00
_cell.angle_beta   90.00
_cell.angle_gamma   90.00
#
_symmetry.space_group_name_H-M   'P 1'
#
loop_
_entity.id
_entity.type
_entity.pdbx_description
1 polymer ?
#
loop_
_entity_poly.entity_id
_entity_poly.type
_entity_poly.pdbx_seq_one_letter_code
_entity_poly.pdbx_strand_id
1 'polypeptide(L)' 'MTRALRATLLGGALLAAALVATSGARASELETLASGLQLVPLGEPLAPPFVLESLGGPRVSLADGRGRAVLLYFWESG' A
#
# COMPACT_ATOMS: atom_id res chain seq x y z
N MET A 1 49.66 2.20 -10.32
CA MET A 1 48.68 2.05 -9.20
C MET A 1 47.29 2.62 -9.49
N THR A 2 47.01 3.20 -10.67
CA THR A 2 45.72 3.86 -10.99
C THR A 2 44.67 2.94 -11.65
N ARG A 3 45.06 1.83 -12.26
CA ARG A 3 44.13 0.87 -12.91
C ARG A 3 43.37 -0.02 -11.91
N ALA A 4 44.04 -0.48 -10.86
CA ALA A 4 43.42 -1.33 -9.83
C ALA A 4 42.33 -0.55 -9.06
N LEU A 5 42.60 0.72 -8.72
CA LEU A 5 41.65 1.59 -8.02
C LEU A 5 40.39 1.89 -8.85
N ARG A 6 40.54 2.07 -10.18
CA ARG A 6 39.42 2.28 -11.11
C ARG A 6 38.55 1.03 -11.27
N ALA A 7 39.16 -0.15 -11.31
CA ALA A 7 38.42 -1.42 -11.41
C ALA A 7 37.55 -1.69 -10.18
N THR A 8 38.03 -1.38 -8.97
CA THR A 8 37.25 -1.55 -7.73
C THR A 8 36.09 -0.57 -7.64
N LEU A 9 36.28 0.69 -8.06
CA LEU A 9 35.22 1.71 -8.09
C LEU A 9 34.12 1.36 -9.12
N LEU A 10 34.49 0.84 -10.29
CA LEU A 10 33.55 0.38 -11.31
C LEU A 10 32.75 -0.85 -10.84
N GLY A 11 33.41 -1.81 -10.18
CA GLY A 11 32.74 -2.97 -9.60
C GLY A 11 31.75 -2.60 -8.50
N GLY A 12 32.11 -1.68 -7.60
CA GLY A 12 31.22 -1.19 -6.56
C GLY A 12 30.01 -0.43 -7.11
N ALA A 13 30.21 0.41 -8.13
CA ALA A 13 29.12 1.13 -8.79
C ALA A 13 28.14 0.21 -9.52
N LEU A 14 28.64 -0.83 -10.20
CA LEU A 14 27.80 -1.85 -10.86
C LEU A 14 26.99 -2.66 -9.84
N LEU A 15 27.58 -3.03 -8.70
CA LEU A 15 26.88 -3.75 -7.65
C LEU A 15 25.79 -2.88 -7.00
N ALA A 16 26.08 -1.60 -6.73
CA ALA A 16 25.10 -0.67 -6.20
C ALA A 16 23.95 -0.40 -7.19
N ALA A 17 24.25 -0.25 -8.48
CA ALA A 17 23.24 -0.08 -9.53
C ALA A 17 22.35 -1.32 -9.65
N ALA A 18 22.92 -2.53 -9.58
CA ALA A 18 22.15 -3.77 -9.57
C ALA A 18 21.23 -3.84 -8.34
N LEU A 19 21.71 -3.44 -7.16
CA LEU A 19 20.91 -3.44 -5.94
C LEU A 19 19.74 -2.45 -6.01
N VAL A 20 19.98 -1.23 -6.49
CA VAL A 20 18.93 -0.21 -6.71
C VAL A 20 17.91 -0.68 -7.75
N ALA A 21 18.36 -1.29 -8.86
CA ALA A 21 17.47 -1.83 -9.88
C ALA A 21 16.58 -2.95 -9.33
N THR A 22 17.12 -3.85 -8.50
CA THR A 22 16.32 -4.90 -7.85
C THR A 22 15.32 -4.33 -6.85
N SER A 23 15.66 -3.27 -6.11
CA SER A 23 14.74 -2.60 -5.19
C SER A 23 13.59 -1.91 -5.92
N GLY A 24 13.86 -1.26 -7.05
CA GLY A 24 12.83 -0.61 -7.87
C GLY A 24 11.81 -1.59 -8.42
N ALA A 25 12.26 -2.74 -8.95
CA ALA A 25 11.37 -3.76 -9.50
C ALA A 25 10.39 -4.33 -8.44
N ARG A 26 10.85 -4.51 -7.20
CA ARG A 26 10.00 -4.99 -6.09
C ARG A 26 8.96 -3.94 -5.65
N ALA A 27 9.32 -2.67 -5.67
CA ALA A 27 8.39 -1.58 -5.34
C ALA A 27 7.24 -1.49 -6.37
N SER A 28 7.54 -1.59 -7.66
CA SER A 28 6.52 -1.58 -8.71
C SER A 28 5.59 -2.79 -8.69
N GLU A 29 6.11 -3.96 -8.32
CA GLU A 29 5.30 -5.17 -8.18
C GLU A 29 4.31 -5.03 -7.01
N LEU A 30 4.78 -4.51 -5.86
CA LEU A 30 3.93 -4.23 -4.71
C LEU A 30 2.84 -3.20 -5.03
N GLU A 31 3.19 -2.13 -5.76
CA GLU A 31 2.24 -1.11 -6.21
C GLU A 31 1.19 -1.68 -7.17
N THR A 32 1.62 -2.57 -8.08
CA THR A 32 0.71 -3.27 -9.01
C THR A 32 -0.27 -4.17 -8.27
N LEU A 33 0.23 -4.94 -7.28
CA LEU A 33 -0.60 -5.80 -6.44
C LEU A 33 -1.57 -4.98 -5.58
N ALA A 34 -1.09 -3.91 -4.95
CA ALA A 34 -1.92 -3.00 -4.16
C ALA A 34 -3.02 -2.36 -5.01
N SER A 35 -2.70 -1.95 -6.24
CA SER A 35 -3.68 -1.42 -7.19
C SER A 35 -4.69 -2.48 -7.63
N GLY A 36 -4.25 -3.71 -7.90
CA GLY A 36 -5.12 -4.83 -8.24
C GLY A 36 -6.08 -5.21 -7.11
N LEU A 37 -5.65 -5.03 -5.85
CA LEU A 37 -6.47 -5.19 -4.66
C LEU A 37 -7.23 -3.92 -4.27
N GLN A 38 -7.09 -2.82 -5.03
CA GLN A 38 -7.67 -1.51 -4.75
C GLN A 38 -7.35 -0.98 -3.33
N LEU A 39 -6.17 -1.29 -2.81
CA LEU A 39 -5.71 -0.78 -1.52
C LEU A 39 -5.42 0.71 -1.65
N VAL A 40 -6.18 1.54 -0.93
CA VAL A 40 -5.92 2.97 -0.80
C VAL A 40 -4.94 3.19 0.35
N PRO A 41 -3.84 3.95 0.14
CA PRO A 41 -2.91 4.27 1.22
C PRO A 41 -3.62 4.90 2.42
N LEU A 42 -3.25 4.47 3.62
CA LEU A 42 -3.74 5.09 4.87
C LEU A 42 -3.21 6.53 4.93
N GLY A 43 -4.08 7.52 4.82
CA GLY A 43 -3.68 8.92 4.86
C GLY A 43 -4.73 9.83 4.25
N GLU A 44 -5.09 9.59 2.98
CA GLU A 44 -6.13 10.35 2.27
C GLU A 44 -6.69 9.53 1.10
N PRO A 45 -8.01 9.61 0.81
CA PRO A 45 -9.02 10.41 1.52
C PRO A 45 -9.57 9.70 2.77
N LEU A 46 -10.03 10.48 3.74
CA LEU A 46 -10.77 9.96 4.89
C LEU A 46 -11.98 9.16 4.42
N ALA A 47 -12.26 8.01 5.04
CA ALA A 47 -13.44 7.21 4.71
C ALA A 47 -14.72 8.06 4.78
N PRO A 48 -15.58 8.05 3.74
CA PRO A 48 -16.81 8.84 3.75
C PRO A 48 -17.71 8.49 4.93
N PRO A 49 -18.33 9.48 5.60
CA PRO A 49 -19.28 9.20 6.66
C PRO A 49 -20.49 8.46 6.11
N PHE A 50 -20.99 7.47 6.85
CA PHE A 50 -22.24 6.79 6.55
C PHE A 50 -23.09 6.65 7.81
N VAL A 51 -24.41 6.50 7.59
CA VAL A 51 -25.39 6.07 8.58
C VAL A 51 -26.29 5.05 7.91
N LEU A 52 -26.40 3.85 8.47
CA LEU A 52 -27.16 2.73 7.91
C LEU A 52 -28.26 2.31 8.90
N GLU A 53 -29.40 1.89 8.34
CA GLU A 53 -30.42 1.19 9.12
C GLU A 53 -29.90 -0.18 9.54
N SER A 54 -30.14 -0.56 10.79
CA SER A 54 -29.82 -1.88 11.31
C SER A 54 -31.02 -2.81 11.17
N LEU A 55 -30.77 -4.11 10.97
CA LEU A 55 -31.82 -5.11 10.78
C LEU A 55 -32.70 -5.34 12.02
N GLY A 56 -32.26 -4.93 13.21
CA GLY A 56 -32.98 -5.24 14.45
C GLY A 56 -32.71 -4.27 15.59
N GLY A 57 -32.31 -3.03 15.29
CA GLY A 57 -31.90 -2.11 16.35
C GLY A 57 -31.58 -0.69 15.87
N PRO A 58 -30.78 0.04 16.66
CA PRO A 58 -30.39 1.41 16.36
C PRO A 58 -29.62 1.50 15.05
N ARG A 59 -29.70 2.68 14.42
CA ARG A 59 -28.84 3.02 13.27
C ARG A 59 -27.37 2.88 13.63
N VAL A 60 -26.56 2.49 12.65
CA VAL A 60 -25.11 2.34 12.78
C VAL A 60 -24.43 3.39 11.91
N SER A 61 -23.48 4.12 12.47
CA SER A 61 -22.69 5.12 11.76
C SER A 61 -21.19 4.80 11.80
N LEU A 62 -20.43 5.35 10.84
CA LEU A 62 -18.97 5.27 10.88
C LEU A 62 -18.39 5.92 12.16
N ALA A 63 -19.06 6.95 12.69
CA ALA A 63 -18.60 7.67 13.89
C ALA A 63 -18.63 6.80 15.15
N ASP A 64 -19.49 5.78 15.21
CA ASP A 64 -19.59 4.85 16.34
C ASP A 64 -18.33 3.95 16.46
N GLY A 65 -17.59 3.77 15.36
CA GLY A 65 -16.37 2.97 15.30
C GLY A 65 -15.06 3.74 15.53
N ARG A 66 -15.11 5.01 15.97
CA ARG A 66 -13.90 5.84 16.16
C ARG A 66 -12.85 5.15 17.04
N GLY A 67 -11.59 5.22 16.59
CA GLY A 67 -10.46 4.60 17.28
C GLY A 67 -10.37 3.08 17.10
N ARG A 68 -11.21 2.49 16.24
CA ARG A 68 -11.20 1.05 15.91
C ARG A 68 -11.11 0.85 14.40
N ALA A 69 -10.55 -0.28 13.99
CA ALA A 69 -10.63 -0.71 12.60
C ALA A 69 -12.08 -1.14 12.29
N VAL A 70 -12.64 -0.62 11.19
CA VAL A 70 -14.01 -0.91 10.73
C VAL A 70 -13.95 -1.40 9.29
N LEU A 71 -14.65 -2.51 9.00
CA LEU A 71 -14.80 -3.06 7.66
C LEU A 71 -16.26 -2.91 7.21
N LEU A 72 -16.49 -2.12 6.17
CA LEU A 72 -17.79 -2.05 5.49
C LEU A 72 -17.75 -2.97 4.28
N TYR A 73 -18.65 -3.96 4.26
CA TYR A 73 -18.74 -4.95 3.20
C TYR A 73 -20.13 -4.91 2.57
N PHE A 74 -20.19 -4.69 1.26
CA PHE A 74 -21.43 -4.74 0.49
C PHE A 74 -21.57 -6.13 -0.11
N TRP A 75 -22.75 -6.71 0.01
CA TRP A 75 -23.11 -7.95 -0.66
C TRP A 75 -24.48 -7.80 -1.33
N GLU A 76 -24.69 -8.63 -2.34
CA GLU A 76 -25.93 -8.75 -3.10
C GLU A 76 -26.42 -10.19 -2.91
N SER A 77 -27.72 -10.38 -2.69
CA SER A 77 -28.27 -11.68 -2.26
C SER A 77 -28.95 -12.48 -3.37
N GLY A 78 -29.12 -11.92 -4.57
CA GLY A 78 -29.98 -12.49 -5.62
C GLY A 78 -31.46 -12.33 -5.32
#